data_AF-A0A453N3F7-F1
#
_entry.id   AF-A0A453N3F7-F1
#
_cell.length_a   1.000
_cell.length_b   1.000
_cell.length_c   1.000
_cell.angle_alpha   90.00
_cell.angle_beta   90.00
_cell.angle_gamma   90.00
#
_symmetry.space_group_name_H-M   'P 1'
#
loop_
_entity.id
_entity.type
_entity.pdbx_description
1 polymer ?
#
loop_
_entity_poly.entity_id
_entity_poly.type
_entity_poly.pdbx_seq_one_letter_code
_entity_poly.pdbx_strand_id
1 'polypeptide(L)'
;EGDDLRGARVGKGDAVPHDCREDIGKKAKEYMDNGMLVPDQVVTDMVVSRLSQPDVRERGWLLDGYPRSYAQAQSLESMKIRPDIFILLEVPDDNLIDRCVGRRLDPVTGKIYHVKNFPPENEEISARLTTRSDDTFEKVKSRLETYKQNSEAVIPTYSDLLNQIDGNRPVEVIFHEIESMLQKICTNASEKKLAKANGKPPDTTASKKEWRGIPTRLNNIPHSREIRKYFYDDVIQATKRAIEDKKTRLQIDINIPELNPEMDVYRIGTLMELVRDLSLTFADDGKRVKVCVQGSMGQGAFAGIPLQLAGTRKILEFMDWGDYGAMGAFINIGAVGASEVDKEDDMFVLIAPQNAVGNCIIDDMRAMTDAAGDRPVILVNPRLKDMPASSGVMQTMGRDVRLQYAASFETCYSFRLLFYAGTFYPIMGALRMAYPNKYEIFRRVDEPNGEKYDLLAEFTGNPTADDITNAFVG
;
A
#
# COMPACT_ATOMS: atom_id res chain seq x y z
N GLU A 1 -8.03 22.69 -5.42
CA GLU A 1 -8.74 22.02 -6.51
C GLU A 1 -10.23 22.09 -6.21
N GLY A 2 -11.02 22.41 -7.23
CA GLY A 2 -12.48 22.41 -7.19
C GLY A 2 -13.01 21.01 -6.92
N ASP A 3 -13.15 20.69 -5.65
CA ASP A 3 -13.53 19.38 -5.10
C ASP A 3 -15.00 19.36 -4.64
N ASP A 4 -15.90 19.86 -5.48
CA ASP A 4 -17.34 19.88 -5.20
C ASP A 4 -18.01 18.50 -5.29
N LEU A 5 -17.25 17.43 -5.50
CA LEU A 5 -17.73 16.05 -5.47
C LEU A 5 -16.77 15.12 -4.71
N ARG A 6 -16.38 15.48 -3.48
CA ARG A 6 -16.01 14.45 -2.51
C ARG A 6 -17.29 13.91 -1.91
N GLY A 7 -17.90 12.95 -2.60
CA GLY A 7 -18.89 12.04 -2.03
C GLY A 7 -18.25 10.67 -1.83
N ALA A 8 -18.42 10.12 -0.64
CA ALA A 8 -17.92 8.80 -0.20
C ALA A 8 -16.39 8.62 -0.15
N ARG A 9 -15.73 8.89 1.00
CA ARG A 9 -14.41 8.27 1.27
C ARG A 9 -14.60 6.85 1.79
N VAL A 10 -14.73 5.91 0.87
CA VAL A 10 -14.30 4.54 1.14
C VAL A 10 -12.77 4.55 1.13
N GLY A 11 -12.14 3.98 2.17
CA GLY A 11 -10.69 3.83 2.24
C GLY A 11 -10.15 3.26 0.93
N LYS A 12 -9.11 3.91 0.37
CA LYS A 12 -8.51 3.61 -0.95
C LYS A 12 -8.45 2.11 -1.21
N GLY A 13 -9.37 1.63 -2.04
CA GLY A 13 -9.43 0.28 -2.62
C GLY A 13 -10.35 0.30 -3.83
N ASP A 14 -9.75 0.00 -4.99
CA ASP A 14 -10.33 0.22 -6.31
C ASP A 14 -11.23 -0.95 -6.75
N ALA A 15 -12.27 -0.58 -7.51
CA ALA A 15 -12.92 -1.30 -8.63
C ALA A 15 -14.46 -1.21 -8.56
N VAL A 16 -15.03 -0.25 -9.29
CA VAL A 16 -16.44 -0.28 -9.69
C VAL A 16 -16.58 -1.29 -10.84
N PRO A 17 -17.68 -2.07 -10.90
CA PRO A 17 -17.97 -2.93 -12.05
C PRO A 17 -17.97 -2.15 -13.39
N HIS A 18 -17.34 -2.73 -14.41
CA HIS A 18 -17.08 -2.10 -15.71
C HIS A 18 -18.38 -1.74 -16.48
N ASP A 19 -19.48 -2.46 -16.27
CA ASP A 19 -20.73 -2.28 -17.03
C ASP A 19 -21.60 -1.10 -16.59
N CYS A 20 -21.43 -0.56 -15.38
CA CYS A 20 -22.18 0.63 -14.92
C CYS A 20 -21.33 1.91 -14.88
N ARG A 21 -20.00 1.76 -15.00
CA ARG A 21 -19.01 2.85 -14.98
C ARG A 21 -19.04 3.67 -16.26
N GLU A 22 -19.29 3.03 -17.39
CA GLU A 22 -19.23 3.69 -18.68
C GLU A 22 -20.32 4.75 -18.86
N ASP A 23 -21.57 4.51 -18.43
CA ASP A 23 -22.65 5.47 -18.72
C ASP A 23 -22.77 6.61 -17.70
N ILE A 24 -22.67 6.33 -16.40
CA ILE A 24 -22.84 7.36 -15.35
C ILE A 24 -21.57 8.19 -15.19
N GLY A 25 -20.40 7.54 -15.28
CA GLY A 25 -19.10 8.21 -15.22
C GLY A 25 -18.85 9.12 -16.43
N LYS A 26 -19.25 8.71 -17.64
CA LYS A 26 -19.22 9.57 -18.84
C LYS A 26 -20.15 10.77 -18.70
N LYS A 27 -21.38 10.58 -18.19
CA LYS A 27 -22.32 11.69 -17.92
C LYS A 27 -21.76 12.70 -16.93
N ALA A 28 -21.24 12.24 -15.79
CA ALA A 28 -20.63 13.14 -14.80
C ALA A 28 -19.43 13.90 -15.39
N LYS A 29 -18.61 13.22 -16.19
CA LYS A 29 -17.48 13.84 -16.91
C LYS A 29 -17.94 14.86 -17.95
N GLU A 30 -19.00 14.59 -18.69
CA GLU A 30 -19.59 15.55 -19.66
C GLU A 30 -20.07 16.83 -18.97
N TYR A 31 -20.69 16.75 -17.78
CA TYR A 31 -21.06 17.95 -17.02
C TYR A 31 -19.81 18.74 -16.61
N MET A 32 -18.76 18.06 -16.12
CA MET A 32 -17.51 18.70 -15.70
C MET A 32 -16.72 19.32 -16.87
N ASP A 33 -16.61 18.62 -18.00
CA ASP A 33 -15.92 19.08 -19.21
C ASP A 33 -16.63 20.30 -19.82
N ASN A 34 -17.95 20.44 -19.60
CA ASN A 34 -18.74 21.61 -19.99
C ASN A 34 -18.81 22.71 -18.90
N GLY A 35 -18.08 22.56 -17.79
CA GLY A 35 -18.08 23.53 -16.68
C GLY A 35 -19.42 23.63 -15.93
N MET A 36 -20.29 22.62 -16.05
CA MET A 36 -21.58 22.54 -15.37
C MET A 36 -21.45 21.77 -14.05
N LEU A 37 -22.27 22.15 -13.06
CA LEU A 37 -22.41 21.40 -11.81
C LEU A 37 -23.09 20.05 -12.08
N VAL A 38 -22.54 18.98 -11.51
CA VAL A 38 -23.11 17.64 -11.64
C VAL A 38 -24.43 17.58 -10.84
N PRO A 39 -25.56 17.18 -11.46
CA PRO A 39 -26.85 17.12 -10.77
C PRO A 39 -26.86 16.14 -9.59
N ASP A 40 -27.58 16.49 -8.52
CA ASP A 40 -27.70 15.68 -7.28
C ASP A 40 -28.10 14.22 -7.54
N GLN A 41 -28.96 13.97 -8.52
CA GLN A 41 -29.39 12.61 -8.88
C GLN A 41 -28.21 11.77 -9.41
N VAL A 42 -27.36 12.35 -10.25
CA VAL A 42 -26.18 11.66 -10.79
C VAL A 42 -25.21 11.32 -9.67
N VAL A 43 -24.99 12.24 -8.73
CA VAL A 43 -24.14 12.01 -7.55
C VAL A 43 -24.72 10.91 -6.65
N THR A 44 -26.03 10.92 -6.45
CA THR A 44 -26.74 9.92 -5.64
C THR A 44 -26.63 8.53 -6.28
N ASP A 45 -26.85 8.43 -7.59
CA ASP A 45 -26.73 7.16 -8.32
C ASP A 45 -25.29 6.61 -8.27
N MET A 46 -24.29 7.50 -8.33
CA MET A 46 -22.89 7.12 -8.15
C MET A 46 -22.62 6.56 -6.75
N VAL A 47 -23.11 7.22 -5.71
CA VAL A 47 -22.94 6.78 -4.32
C VAL A 47 -23.67 5.45 -4.08
N VAL A 48 -24.93 5.32 -4.52
CA VAL A 48 -25.72 4.09 -4.36
C VAL A 48 -25.11 2.92 -5.12
N SER A 49 -24.63 3.16 -6.34
CA SER A 49 -23.90 2.17 -7.13
C SER A 49 -22.65 1.69 -6.38
N ARG A 50 -21.92 2.60 -5.73
CA ARG A 50 -20.76 2.24 -4.90
C ARG A 50 -21.17 1.45 -3.65
N LEU A 51 -22.19 1.90 -2.93
CA LEU A 51 -22.67 1.26 -1.69
C LEU A 51 -23.30 -0.12 -1.93
N SER A 52 -23.79 -0.36 -3.15
CA SER A 52 -24.36 -1.65 -3.54
C SER A 52 -23.31 -2.72 -3.83
N GLN A 53 -22.03 -2.36 -3.88
CA GLN A 53 -20.97 -3.30 -4.21
C GLN A 53 -20.71 -4.31 -3.07
N PRO A 54 -20.32 -5.55 -3.41
CA PRO A 54 -20.13 -6.61 -2.42
C PRO A 54 -19.11 -6.25 -1.34
N ASP A 55 -18.03 -5.54 -1.71
CA ASP A 55 -16.99 -5.10 -0.78
C ASP A 55 -17.52 -4.15 0.30
N VAL A 56 -18.45 -3.25 -0.07
CA VAL A 56 -19.10 -2.33 0.86
C VAL A 56 -20.09 -3.05 1.77
N ARG A 57 -20.86 -4.00 1.23
CA ARG A 57 -21.80 -4.78 2.02
C ARG A 57 -21.11 -5.66 3.07
N GLU A 58 -19.91 -6.16 2.77
CA GLU A 58 -19.15 -7.00 3.68
C GLU A 58 -18.35 -6.21 4.73
N ARG A 59 -17.78 -5.06 4.36
CA ARG A 59 -16.83 -4.29 5.19
C ARG A 59 -17.42 -3.05 5.84
N GLY A 60 -18.62 -2.66 5.42
CA GLY A 60 -19.21 -1.37 5.77
C GLY A 60 -18.65 -0.24 4.91
N TRP A 61 -19.07 0.98 5.22
CA TRP A 61 -18.73 2.18 4.46
C TRP A 61 -18.52 3.37 5.38
N LEU A 62 -17.70 4.31 4.90
CA LEU A 62 -17.60 5.65 5.44
C LEU A 62 -17.95 6.62 4.32
N LEU A 63 -18.97 7.44 4.53
CA LEU A 63 -19.23 8.55 3.62
C LEU A 63 -18.51 9.79 4.14
N ASP A 64 -17.76 10.44 3.25
CA ASP A 64 -17.16 11.74 3.52
C ASP A 64 -17.63 12.71 2.46
N GLY A 65 -18.13 13.86 2.91
CA GLY A 65 -18.70 14.90 2.07
C GLY A 65 -19.97 14.49 1.31
N TYR A 66 -20.69 13.46 1.73
CA TYR A 66 -22.05 13.14 1.24
C TYR A 66 -22.85 12.49 2.37
N PRO A 67 -24.14 12.79 2.54
CA PRO A 67 -24.94 13.77 1.78
C PRO A 67 -24.64 15.23 2.17
N ARG A 68 -24.79 16.16 1.22
CA ARG A 68 -24.64 17.62 1.39
C ARG A 68 -25.95 18.39 1.23
N SER A 69 -27.04 17.74 0.85
CA SER A 69 -28.36 18.38 0.73
C SER A 69 -29.44 17.50 1.34
N TYR A 70 -30.56 18.10 1.72
CA TYR A 70 -31.72 17.36 2.20
C TYR A 70 -32.22 16.32 1.18
N ALA A 71 -32.22 16.67 -0.11
CA ALA A 71 -32.65 15.78 -1.20
C ALA A 71 -31.76 14.54 -1.31
N GLN A 72 -30.44 14.70 -1.16
CA GLN A 72 -29.49 13.58 -1.14
C GLN A 72 -29.71 12.67 0.09
N ALA A 73 -29.92 13.27 1.27
CA ALA A 73 -30.19 12.51 2.49
C ALA A 73 -31.51 11.72 2.39
N GLN A 74 -32.58 12.36 1.90
CA GLN A 74 -33.88 11.70 1.69
C GLN A 74 -33.80 10.57 0.65
N SER A 75 -32.96 10.72 -0.37
CA SER A 75 -32.74 9.68 -1.38
C SER A 75 -32.13 8.41 -0.75
N LEU A 76 -31.11 8.55 0.11
CA LEU A 76 -30.53 7.42 0.85
C LEU A 76 -31.56 6.75 1.78
N GLU A 77 -32.35 7.55 2.51
CA GLU A 77 -33.42 7.05 3.38
C GLU A 77 -34.46 6.23 2.60
N SER A 78 -34.90 6.73 1.45
CA SER A 78 -35.88 6.04 0.61
C SER A 78 -35.40 4.67 0.12
N MET A 79 -34.09 4.54 -0.07
CA MET A 79 -33.41 3.29 -0.45
C MET A 79 -33.03 2.42 0.75
N LYS A 80 -33.37 2.85 1.97
CA LYS A 80 -33.03 2.18 3.24
C LYS A 80 -31.53 2.01 3.47
N ILE A 81 -30.74 2.95 2.95
CA ILE A 81 -29.29 3.00 3.13
C ILE A 81 -29.03 4.01 4.26
N ARG A 82 -28.93 3.53 5.50
CA ARG A 82 -28.66 4.34 6.69
C ARG A 82 -27.29 4.01 7.29
N PRO A 83 -26.55 5.01 7.81
CA PRO A 83 -25.31 4.75 8.55
C PRO A 83 -25.61 4.15 9.93
N ASP A 84 -24.61 3.51 10.53
CA ASP A 84 -24.67 3.10 11.95
C ASP A 84 -24.34 4.24 12.91
N ILE A 85 -23.55 5.23 12.46
CA ILE A 85 -23.15 6.41 13.21
C ILE A 85 -23.03 7.62 12.27
N PHE A 86 -23.43 8.79 12.74
CA PHE A 86 -23.22 10.06 12.04
C PHE A 86 -22.35 10.98 12.91
N ILE A 87 -21.13 11.26 12.48
CA ILE A 87 -20.15 12.05 13.26
C ILE A 87 -20.09 13.48 12.72
N LEU A 88 -20.31 14.47 13.57
CA LEU A 88 -20.17 15.88 13.26
C LEU A 88 -18.98 16.46 14.04
N LEU A 89 -17.98 16.95 13.31
CA LEU A 89 -16.83 17.66 13.90
C LEU A 89 -17.18 19.14 14.04
N GLU A 90 -17.31 19.60 15.28
CA GLU A 90 -17.62 20.99 15.59
C GLU A 90 -16.36 21.80 15.81
N VAL A 91 -16.20 22.89 15.06
CA VAL A 91 -15.07 23.81 15.19
C VAL A 91 -15.61 25.23 15.06
N PRO A 92 -15.18 26.16 15.93
CA PRO A 92 -15.56 27.57 15.81
C PRO A 92 -15.20 28.16 14.43
N ASP A 93 -16.10 28.97 13.87
CA ASP A 93 -15.94 29.60 12.56
C ASP A 93 -14.60 30.34 12.41
N ASP A 94 -14.23 31.13 13.42
CA ASP A 94 -13.00 31.91 13.41
C ASP A 94 -11.76 31.02 13.27
N ASN A 95 -11.78 29.84 13.91
CA ASN A 95 -10.68 28.87 13.82
C ASN A 95 -10.65 28.21 12.43
N LEU A 96 -11.80 27.90 11.84
CA LEU A 96 -11.88 27.35 10.48
C LEU A 96 -11.39 28.33 9.42
N ILE A 97 -11.75 29.61 9.57
CA ILE A 97 -11.32 30.69 8.69
C ILE A 97 -9.82 30.90 8.82
N ASP A 98 -9.27 31.00 10.04
CA ASP A 98 -7.83 31.16 10.27
C ASP A 98 -7.04 29.98 9.68
N ARG A 99 -7.51 28.74 9.89
CA ARG A 99 -6.90 27.51 9.33
C ARG A 99 -6.84 27.52 7.80
N CYS A 100 -7.88 28.03 7.13
CA CYS A 100 -7.93 28.07 5.67
C CYS A 100 -7.11 29.24 5.09
N VAL A 101 -7.25 30.44 5.63
CA VAL A 101 -6.57 31.66 5.16
C VAL A 101 -5.07 31.62 5.46
N GLY A 102 -4.69 30.99 6.58
CA GLY A 102 -3.31 30.78 6.97
C GLY A 102 -2.58 29.71 6.17
N ARG A 103 -3.26 28.93 5.33
CA ARG A 103 -2.66 27.84 4.56
C ARG A 103 -1.75 28.36 3.46
N ARG A 104 -0.62 27.68 3.29
CA ARG A 104 0.38 27.94 2.25
C ARG A 104 0.78 26.63 1.59
N LEU A 105 1.13 26.68 0.32
CA LEU A 105 1.56 25.52 -0.47
C LEU A 105 2.93 25.83 -1.07
N ASP A 106 3.89 24.93 -0.85
CA ASP A 106 5.15 24.96 -1.58
C ASP A 106 4.95 24.29 -2.96
N PRO A 107 5.02 25.05 -4.08
CA PRO A 107 4.77 24.50 -5.41
C PRO A 107 5.83 23.48 -5.86
N VAL A 108 7.01 23.45 -5.22
CA VAL A 108 8.11 22.55 -5.58
C VAL A 108 7.99 21.21 -4.85
N THR A 109 7.59 21.23 -3.58
CA THR A 109 7.53 20.02 -2.74
C THR A 109 6.12 19.47 -2.53
N GLY A 110 5.08 20.28 -2.81
CA GLY A 110 3.69 19.94 -2.52
C GLY A 110 3.35 19.97 -1.02
N LYS A 111 4.30 20.32 -0.15
CA LYS A 111 4.07 20.44 1.30
C LYS A 111 3.11 21.59 1.62
N ILE A 112 2.21 21.35 2.56
CA ILE A 112 1.26 22.35 3.07
C ILE A 112 1.81 22.95 4.36
N TYR A 113 1.93 24.26 4.40
CA TYR A 113 2.33 25.04 5.57
C TYR A 113 1.18 25.87 6.11
N HIS A 114 1.33 26.39 7.32
CA HIS A 114 0.39 27.32 7.93
C HIS A 114 1.12 28.46 8.64
N VAL A 115 0.75 29.70 8.36
CA VAL A 115 1.47 30.91 8.83
C VAL A 115 1.74 30.91 10.35
N LYS A 116 0.76 30.46 11.17
CA LYS A 116 0.88 30.38 12.64
C LYS A 116 1.28 28.99 13.17
N ASN A 117 0.48 27.97 12.83
CA ASN A 117 0.59 26.64 13.44
C ASN A 117 1.69 25.75 12.87
N PHE A 118 2.15 26.01 11.64
CA PHE A 118 3.20 25.22 10.99
C PHE A 118 3.99 26.11 10.01
N PRO A 119 4.77 27.06 10.53
CA PRO A 119 5.49 28.03 9.70
C PRO A 119 6.56 27.34 8.84
N PRO A 120 6.95 27.94 7.71
CA PRO A 120 8.02 27.40 6.87
C PRO A 120 9.34 27.29 7.64
N GLU A 121 10.06 26.19 7.39
CA GLU A 121 11.30 25.85 8.11
C GLU A 121 12.45 26.83 7.79
N ASN A 122 12.48 27.39 6.57
CA ASN A 122 13.56 28.27 6.08
C ASN A 122 13.01 29.46 5.26
N GLU A 123 13.76 30.57 5.18
CA GLU A 123 13.39 31.77 4.39
C GLU A 123 13.21 31.47 2.90
N GLU A 124 14.00 30.55 2.34
CA GLU A 124 13.90 30.14 0.94
C GLU A 124 12.55 29.46 0.63
N ILE A 125 12.06 28.63 1.56
CA ILE A 125 10.74 28.01 1.45
C ILE A 125 9.66 29.08 1.61
N SER A 126 9.82 29.96 2.60
CA SER A 126 8.89 31.06 2.85
C SER A 126 8.68 31.97 1.62
N ALA A 127 9.75 32.28 0.89
CA ALA A 127 9.70 33.16 -0.28
C ALA A 127 8.96 32.56 -1.49
N ARG A 128 8.87 31.22 -1.59
CA ARG A 128 8.22 30.52 -2.71
C ARG A 128 6.82 29.99 -2.40
N LEU A 129 6.32 30.21 -1.19
CA LEU A 129 4.98 29.75 -0.80
C LEU A 129 3.89 30.47 -1.59
N THR A 130 2.92 29.68 -2.04
CA THR A 130 1.73 30.18 -2.74
C THR A 130 0.47 29.93 -1.91
N THR A 131 -0.53 30.79 -2.09
CA THR A 131 -1.88 30.59 -1.56
C THR A 131 -2.78 30.07 -2.65
N ARG A 132 -3.72 29.18 -2.31
CA ARG A 132 -4.75 28.77 -3.27
C ARG A 132 -5.67 29.95 -3.57
N SER A 133 -6.17 30.01 -4.80
CA SER A 133 -7.13 31.04 -5.24
C SER A 133 -8.41 31.09 -4.42
N ASP A 134 -8.73 30.00 -3.70
CA ASP A 134 -9.98 29.82 -2.94
C ASP A 134 -9.81 29.98 -1.42
N ASP A 135 -8.58 30.24 -0.96
CA ASP A 135 -8.25 30.41 0.46
C ASP A 135 -8.33 31.90 0.90
N THR A 136 -9.11 32.71 0.17
CA THR A 136 -9.40 34.10 0.55
C THR A 136 -10.49 34.14 1.62
N PHE A 137 -10.42 35.13 2.51
CA PHE A 137 -11.40 35.29 3.60
C PHE A 137 -12.85 35.27 3.10
N GLU A 138 -13.15 36.04 2.05
CA GLU A 138 -14.48 36.15 1.46
C GLU A 138 -15.00 34.82 0.91
N LYS A 139 -14.16 34.07 0.19
CA LYS A 139 -14.54 32.76 -0.38
C LYS A 139 -14.70 31.69 0.69
N VAL A 140 -13.81 31.68 1.69
CA VAL A 140 -13.90 30.73 2.83
C VAL A 140 -15.17 31.00 3.64
N LYS A 141 -15.47 32.27 3.92
CA LYS A 141 -16.70 32.67 4.62
C LYS A 141 -17.95 32.25 3.85
N SER A 142 -18.01 32.57 2.55
CA SER A 142 -19.12 32.17 1.68
C SER A 142 -19.35 30.66 1.68
N ARG A 143 -18.26 29.86 1.59
CA ARG A 143 -18.35 28.40 1.66
C ARG A 143 -18.83 27.89 3.02
N LEU A 144 -18.41 28.52 4.10
CA LEU A 144 -18.82 28.15 5.46
C LEU A 144 -20.32 28.41 5.67
N GLU A 145 -20.85 29.52 5.16
CA GLU A 145 -22.28 29.83 5.19
C GLU A 145 -23.09 28.80 4.40
N THR A 146 -22.67 28.45 3.19
CA THR A 146 -23.30 27.38 2.39
C THR A 146 -23.27 26.04 3.12
N TYR A 147 -22.13 25.68 3.74
CA TYR A 147 -22.01 24.47 4.53
C TYR A 147 -23.01 24.44 5.70
N LYS A 148 -23.17 25.55 6.44
CA LYS A 148 -24.10 25.63 7.57
C LYS A 148 -25.54 25.42 7.14
N GLN A 149 -25.98 26.14 6.11
CA GLN A 149 -27.34 26.00 5.55
C GLN A 149 -27.63 24.56 5.13
N ASN A 150 -26.66 23.93 4.47
CA ASN A 150 -26.76 22.54 4.03
C ASN A 150 -26.74 21.54 5.19
N SER A 151 -25.88 21.77 6.19
CA SER A 151 -25.76 20.92 7.38
C SER A 151 -27.04 20.94 8.21
N GLU A 152 -27.61 22.13 8.46
CA GLU A 152 -28.88 22.30 9.15
C GLU A 152 -30.03 21.56 8.46
N ALA A 153 -29.96 21.41 7.13
CA ALA A 153 -30.94 20.65 6.35
C ALA A 153 -30.73 19.12 6.42
N VAL A 154 -29.51 18.63 6.69
CA VAL A 154 -29.17 17.19 6.72
C VAL A 154 -29.27 16.60 8.14
N ILE A 155 -28.88 17.36 9.16
CA ILE A 155 -28.86 16.91 10.56
C ILE A 155 -30.20 16.31 11.04
N PRO A 156 -31.37 16.90 10.76
CA PRO A 156 -32.65 16.35 11.22
C PRO A 156 -32.89 14.90 10.80
N THR A 157 -32.45 14.53 9.58
CA THR A 157 -32.60 13.19 9.00
C THR A 157 -31.84 12.12 9.75
N TYR A 158 -30.70 12.47 10.37
CA TYR A 158 -29.82 11.54 11.10
C TYR A 158 -29.67 11.90 12.58
N SER A 159 -30.61 12.68 13.13
CA SER A 159 -30.58 13.16 14.51
C SER A 159 -30.53 12.02 15.55
N ASP A 160 -31.07 10.85 15.21
CA ASP A 160 -31.03 9.64 16.03
C ASP A 160 -29.65 8.95 16.07
N LEU A 161 -28.75 9.31 15.16
CA LEU A 161 -27.41 8.73 14.99
C LEU A 161 -26.28 9.74 15.20
N LEU A 162 -26.63 11.01 15.44
CA LEU A 162 -25.71 12.14 15.50
C LEU A 162 -24.82 12.09 16.75
N ASN A 163 -23.52 12.17 16.54
CA ASN A 163 -22.50 12.31 17.56
C ASN A 163 -21.65 13.55 17.25
N GLN A 164 -21.74 14.56 18.10
CA GLN A 164 -20.96 15.79 17.98
C GLN A 164 -19.63 15.64 18.72
N ILE A 165 -18.53 16.01 18.05
CA ILE A 165 -17.18 15.92 18.58
C ILE A 165 -16.49 17.27 18.42
N ASP A 166 -15.84 17.76 19.47
CA ASP A 166 -15.06 19.00 19.43
C ASP A 166 -13.79 18.81 18.59
N GLY A 167 -13.81 19.39 17.39
CA GLY A 167 -12.70 19.38 16.42
C GLY A 167 -11.60 20.39 16.71
N ASN A 168 -11.67 21.12 17.84
CA ASN A 168 -10.62 22.04 18.28
C ASN A 168 -9.59 21.40 19.21
N ARG A 169 -9.77 20.13 19.56
CA ARG A 169 -8.84 19.33 20.38
C ARG A 169 -7.67 18.80 19.54
N PRO A 170 -6.58 18.31 20.17
CA PRO A 170 -5.49 17.63 19.46
C PRO A 170 -5.97 16.43 18.65
N VAL A 171 -5.31 16.15 17.52
CA VAL A 171 -5.72 15.13 16.55
C VAL A 171 -5.79 13.75 17.19
N GLU A 172 -4.84 13.43 18.06
CA GLU A 172 -4.74 12.15 18.76
C GLU A 172 -5.95 11.93 19.67
N VAL A 173 -6.40 13.00 20.34
CA VAL A 173 -7.53 12.95 21.27
C VAL A 173 -8.84 12.73 20.52
N ILE A 174 -9.04 13.46 19.42
CA ILE A 174 -10.21 13.30 18.54
C ILE A 174 -10.24 11.88 17.96
N PHE A 175 -9.09 11.37 17.53
CA PHE A 175 -8.98 10.02 16.96
C PHE A 175 -9.38 8.93 17.96
N HIS A 176 -8.86 8.99 19.19
CA HIS A 176 -9.21 8.02 20.24
C HIS A 176 -10.69 8.10 20.64
N GLU A 177 -11.27 9.31 20.65
CA GLU A 177 -12.69 9.51 20.94
C GLU A 177 -13.58 8.83 19.88
N ILE A 178 -13.28 9.03 18.59
CA ILE A 178 -13.98 8.36 17.49
C ILE A 178 -13.79 6.84 17.55
N GLU A 179 -12.57 6.37 17.79
CA GLU A 179 -12.27 4.94 17.90
C GLU A 179 -13.09 4.27 19.02
N SER A 180 -13.17 4.91 20.19
CA SER A 180 -13.96 4.40 21.31
C SER A 180 -15.45 4.31 20.99
N MET A 181 -16.01 5.30 20.27
CA MET A 181 -17.41 5.25 19.82
C MET A 181 -17.65 4.08 18.85
N LEU A 182 -16.76 3.88 17.88
CA LEU A 182 -16.86 2.78 16.92
C LEU A 182 -16.75 1.40 17.60
N GLN A 183 -15.85 1.25 18.57
CA GLN A 183 -15.69 0.00 19.32
C GLN A 183 -16.97 -0.38 20.07
N LYS A 184 -17.64 0.58 20.73
CA LYS A 184 -18.93 0.36 21.44
C LYS A 184 -20.03 -0.15 20.50
N ILE A 185 -20.08 0.39 19.28
CA ILE A 185 -21.05 -0.06 18.26
C ILE A 185 -20.76 -1.50 17.83
N CYS A 186 -19.49 -1.85 17.62
CA CYS A 186 -19.07 -3.21 17.27
C CYS A 186 -19.37 -4.23 18.38
N THR A 187 -19.25 -3.85 19.65
CA THR A 187 -19.58 -4.74 20.79
C THR A 187 -21.08 -5.00 20.86
N ASN A 188 -21.90 -3.95 20.78
CA ASN A 188 -23.36 -4.05 20.79
C ASN A 188 -23.92 -4.84 19.58
N ALA A 189 -23.26 -4.76 18.42
CA ALA A 189 -23.62 -5.54 17.23
C ALA A 189 -23.27 -7.04 17.37
N SER A 190 -22.19 -7.37 18.08
CA SER A 190 -21.74 -8.74 18.33
C SER A 190 -22.66 -9.48 19.30
N GLU A 191 -23.13 -8.81 20.36
CA GLU A 191 -24.11 -9.36 21.30
C GLU A 191 -25.47 -9.65 20.65
N LYS A 192 -25.93 -8.80 19.72
CA LYS A 192 -27.15 -9.03 18.92
C LYS A 192 -27.01 -10.20 17.92
N LYS A 193 -25.80 -10.48 17.41
CA LYS A 193 -25.52 -11.65 16.54
C LYS A 193 -25.47 -12.96 17.34
N LEU A 194 -24.89 -12.94 18.54
CA LEU A 194 -24.83 -14.11 19.45
C LEU A 194 -26.21 -14.59 19.90
N ALA A 195 -27.18 -13.69 20.11
CA ALA A 195 -28.55 -14.06 20.46
C ALA A 195 -29.34 -14.76 19.33
N LYS A 196 -28.88 -14.70 18.07
CA LYS A 196 -29.55 -15.28 16.89
C LYS A 196 -28.97 -16.62 16.43
N ALA A 197 -27.83 -17.05 16.98
CA ALA A 197 -27.11 -18.24 16.54
C ALA A 197 -26.94 -19.26 17.68
N ASN A 198 -28.05 -19.73 18.26
CA ASN A 198 -28.03 -20.96 19.07
C ASN A 198 -28.09 -22.19 18.15
N GLY A 199 -26.92 -22.55 17.61
CA GLY A 199 -26.62 -23.84 17.01
C GLY A 199 -25.23 -24.25 17.47
N LYS A 200 -25.13 -25.43 18.09
CA LYS A 200 -23.98 -26.00 18.81
C LYS A 200 -22.60 -25.70 18.17
N PRO A 201 -21.56 -25.32 18.95
CA PRO A 201 -20.22 -25.13 18.42
C PRO A 201 -19.57 -26.49 18.09
N PRO A 202 -18.74 -26.61 17.03
CA PRO A 202 -17.87 -27.77 16.88
C PRO A 202 -16.66 -27.67 17.80
N ASP A 203 -16.28 -28.82 18.35
CA ASP A 203 -15.13 -29.05 19.24
C ASP A 203 -13.83 -28.46 18.69
N THR A 204 -13.21 -27.58 19.48
CA THR A 204 -11.83 -27.14 19.31
C THR A 204 -10.89 -28.03 20.12
N THR A 205 -10.51 -29.16 19.53
CA THR A 205 -9.28 -29.87 19.90
C THR A 205 -8.56 -30.35 18.64
N ALA A 206 -7.96 -29.41 17.92
CA ALA A 206 -6.90 -29.70 16.96
C ALA A 206 -5.66 -28.91 17.37
N SER A 207 -4.63 -29.66 17.75
CA SER A 207 -3.24 -29.24 17.97
C SER A 207 -2.82 -28.07 17.09
N LYS A 208 -2.14 -27.07 17.68
CA LYS A 208 -1.34 -26.04 16.97
C LYS A 208 -0.42 -26.71 15.93
N LYS A 209 -0.90 -26.89 14.71
CA LYS A 209 -0.07 -26.94 13.51
C LYS A 209 0.03 -25.49 13.05
N GLU A 210 1.24 -24.96 12.96
CA GLU A 210 1.52 -23.65 12.35
C GLU A 210 0.77 -23.57 11.01
N TRP A 211 -0.08 -22.56 10.87
CA TRP A 211 -0.84 -22.31 9.64
C TRP A 211 0.14 -22.00 8.50
N ARG A 212 0.17 -22.82 7.46
CA ARG A 212 1.03 -22.67 6.26
C ARG A 212 0.24 -22.27 5.00
N GLY A 213 -1.02 -21.85 5.16
CA GLY A 213 -1.92 -21.56 4.04
C GLY A 213 -1.65 -20.19 3.40
N ILE A 214 -1.90 -20.10 2.10
CA ILE A 214 -1.84 -18.84 1.35
C ILE A 214 -3.04 -17.95 1.71
N PRO A 215 -2.84 -16.64 1.91
CA PRO A 215 -3.94 -15.72 2.18
C PRO A 215 -4.92 -15.68 1.00
N THR A 216 -6.20 -15.57 1.32
CA THR A 216 -7.28 -15.43 0.34
C THR A 216 -7.43 -13.96 -0.07
N ARG A 217 -8.19 -13.72 -1.14
CA ARG A 217 -8.56 -12.41 -1.70
C ARG A 217 -7.35 -11.64 -2.22
N LEU A 218 -6.40 -12.35 -2.83
CA LEU A 218 -5.21 -11.75 -3.45
C LEU A 218 -5.50 -10.90 -4.69
N ASN A 219 -6.71 -11.01 -5.24
CA ASN A 219 -7.24 -10.10 -6.26
C ASN A 219 -7.57 -8.70 -5.71
N ASN A 220 -7.73 -8.53 -4.38
CA ASN A 220 -8.14 -7.26 -3.79
C ASN A 220 -6.92 -6.37 -3.60
N ILE A 221 -6.80 -5.34 -4.45
CA ILE A 221 -5.70 -4.38 -4.42
C ILE A 221 -6.27 -2.98 -4.04
N PRO A 222 -5.68 -2.26 -3.08
CA PRO A 222 -4.51 -2.64 -2.32
C PRO A 222 -4.81 -3.78 -1.34
N HIS A 223 -3.78 -4.61 -1.11
CA HIS A 223 -3.85 -5.70 -0.15
C HIS A 223 -4.09 -5.12 1.24
N SER A 224 -5.01 -5.77 1.97
CA SER A 224 -5.29 -5.43 3.37
C SER A 224 -4.03 -5.49 4.23
N ARG A 225 -4.03 -4.81 5.38
CA ARG A 225 -2.87 -4.82 6.29
C ARG A 225 -2.54 -6.24 6.75
N GLU A 226 -3.55 -7.07 6.93
CA GLU A 226 -3.43 -8.48 7.33
C GLU A 226 -2.70 -9.31 6.25
N ILE A 227 -3.05 -9.11 4.97
CA ILE A 227 -2.39 -9.80 3.85
C ILE A 227 -0.94 -9.33 3.71
N ARG A 228 -0.68 -8.02 3.79
CA ARG A 228 0.70 -7.49 3.77
C ARG A 228 1.52 -8.04 4.93
N LYS A 229 0.97 -8.01 6.14
CA LYS A 229 1.60 -8.58 7.34
C LYS A 229 1.91 -10.07 7.19
N TYR A 230 1.00 -10.86 6.60
CA TYR A 230 1.29 -12.26 6.29
C TYR A 230 2.56 -12.38 5.45
N PHE A 231 2.69 -11.62 4.35
CA PHE A 231 3.87 -11.67 3.51
C PHE A 231 5.13 -11.22 4.26
N TYR A 232 5.02 -10.19 5.10
CA TYR A 232 6.15 -9.67 5.86
C TYR A 232 6.64 -10.71 6.88
N ASP A 233 5.73 -11.27 7.67
CA ASP A 233 6.03 -12.30 8.66
C ASP A 233 6.64 -13.55 8.00
N ASP A 234 6.07 -13.99 6.87
CA ASP A 234 6.52 -15.20 6.16
C ASP A 234 7.91 -15.02 5.53
N VAL A 235 8.17 -13.85 4.93
CA VAL A 235 9.50 -13.48 4.41
C VAL A 235 10.52 -13.42 5.54
N ILE A 236 10.21 -12.72 6.64
CA ILE A 236 11.10 -12.55 7.79
C ILE A 236 11.50 -13.92 8.36
N GLN A 237 10.53 -14.82 8.57
CA GLN A 237 10.79 -16.15 9.10
C GLN A 237 11.65 -16.99 8.15
N ALA A 238 11.39 -16.94 6.84
CA ALA A 238 12.20 -17.64 5.85
C ALA A 238 13.64 -17.11 5.80
N THR A 239 13.81 -15.78 5.85
CA THR A 239 15.12 -15.14 5.87
C THR A 239 15.90 -15.45 7.14
N LYS A 240 15.27 -15.40 8.32
CA LYS A 240 15.90 -15.77 9.60
C LYS A 240 16.47 -17.18 9.55
N ARG A 241 15.65 -18.16 9.15
CA ARG A 241 16.07 -19.57 9.05
C ARG A 241 17.23 -19.76 8.06
N ALA A 242 17.20 -19.07 6.92
CA ALA A 242 18.28 -19.14 5.95
C ALA A 242 19.61 -18.58 6.50
N ILE A 243 19.56 -17.47 7.24
CA ILE A 243 20.74 -16.88 7.88
C ILE A 243 21.26 -17.74 9.03
N GLU A 244 20.38 -18.35 9.82
CA GLU A 244 20.74 -19.32 10.87
C GLU A 244 21.49 -20.52 10.28
N ASP A 245 21.09 -20.98 9.09
CA ASP A 245 21.78 -22.00 8.29
C ASP A 245 23.03 -21.48 7.55
N LYS A 246 23.52 -20.29 7.92
CA LYS A 246 24.74 -19.63 7.43
C LYS A 246 24.72 -19.32 5.93
N LYS A 247 23.53 -19.09 5.36
CA LYS A 247 23.40 -18.61 3.98
C LYS A 247 23.72 -17.13 3.92
N THR A 248 24.65 -16.75 3.05
CA THR A 248 25.18 -15.39 2.97
C THR A 248 24.68 -14.60 1.77
N ARG A 249 24.24 -15.27 0.71
CA ARG A 249 23.69 -14.62 -0.50
C ARG A 249 22.25 -15.06 -0.68
N LEU A 250 21.32 -14.18 -0.32
CA LEU A 250 19.90 -14.48 -0.28
C LEU A 250 19.12 -13.60 -1.24
N GLN A 251 18.08 -14.16 -1.85
CA GLN A 251 17.09 -13.38 -2.60
C GLN A 251 15.66 -13.68 -2.15
N ILE A 252 14.85 -12.63 -2.20
CA ILE A 252 13.42 -12.61 -1.90
C ILE A 252 12.70 -12.15 -3.16
N ASP A 253 11.85 -12.99 -3.73
CA ASP A 253 11.09 -12.69 -4.95
C ASP A 253 9.58 -12.72 -4.68
N ILE A 254 8.95 -11.55 -4.63
CA ILE A 254 7.50 -11.42 -4.40
C ILE A 254 6.85 -10.76 -5.60
N ASN A 255 6.14 -11.56 -6.39
CA ASN A 255 5.40 -11.13 -7.56
C ASN A 255 3.89 -11.15 -7.28
N ILE A 256 3.48 -10.17 -6.47
CA ILE A 256 2.07 -9.78 -6.29
C ILE A 256 1.83 -8.45 -7.02
N PRO A 257 0.58 -8.12 -7.38
CA PRO A 257 0.28 -6.91 -8.14
C PRO A 257 0.87 -5.61 -7.55
N GLU A 258 0.86 -5.44 -6.22
CA GLU A 258 1.44 -4.25 -5.57
C GLU A 258 2.96 -4.16 -5.68
N LEU A 259 3.65 -5.29 -5.83
CA LEU A 259 5.11 -5.36 -5.86
C LEU A 259 5.65 -5.61 -7.27
N ASN A 260 4.76 -5.70 -8.27
CA ASN A 260 5.13 -5.87 -9.65
C ASN A 260 4.91 -4.57 -10.45
N PRO A 261 5.96 -3.80 -10.77
CA PRO A 261 5.84 -2.59 -11.57
C PRO A 261 5.56 -2.82 -13.07
N GLU A 262 5.39 -4.06 -13.52
CA GLU A 262 4.77 -4.34 -14.82
C GLU A 262 3.23 -4.26 -14.76
N MET A 263 2.66 -4.20 -13.56
CA MET A 263 1.23 -4.08 -13.32
C MET A 263 0.86 -2.63 -12.98
N ASP A 264 -0.36 -2.22 -13.34
CA ASP A 264 -0.86 -0.85 -13.14
C ASP A 264 -1.00 -0.44 -11.66
N VAL A 265 -0.97 -1.41 -10.74
CA VAL A 265 -1.27 -1.21 -9.30
C VAL A 265 -0.03 -1.25 -8.42
N TYR A 266 1.15 -1.07 -9.01
CA TYR A 266 2.41 -1.05 -8.28
C TYR A 266 2.47 0.02 -7.19
N ARG A 267 2.90 -0.40 -6.00
CA ARG A 267 3.09 0.44 -4.81
C ARG A 267 4.47 0.21 -4.21
N ILE A 268 5.38 1.15 -4.49
CA ILE A 268 6.71 1.17 -3.88
C ILE A 268 6.64 1.18 -2.34
N GLY A 269 5.62 1.80 -1.75
CA GLY A 269 5.43 1.84 -0.29
C GLY A 269 5.33 0.45 0.34
N THR A 270 4.65 -0.51 -0.31
CA THR A 270 4.53 -1.90 0.17
C THR A 270 5.88 -2.59 0.23
N LEU A 271 6.77 -2.31 -0.74
CA LEU A 271 8.14 -2.83 -0.76
C LEU A 271 8.98 -2.21 0.36
N MET A 272 8.85 -0.90 0.58
CA MET A 272 9.59 -0.21 1.65
C MET A 272 9.14 -0.67 3.03
N GLU A 273 7.83 -0.88 3.24
CA GLU A 273 7.28 -1.43 4.48
C GLU A 273 7.85 -2.83 4.77
N LEU A 274 7.94 -3.71 3.77
CA LEU A 274 8.58 -5.02 3.91
C LEU A 274 10.06 -4.89 4.34
N VAL A 275 10.82 -4.02 3.66
CA VAL A 275 12.24 -3.80 3.97
C VAL A 275 12.41 -3.22 5.37
N ARG A 276 11.52 -2.32 5.77
CA ARG A 276 11.48 -1.74 7.12
C ARG A 276 11.28 -2.84 8.17
N ASP A 277 10.22 -3.63 8.05
CA ASP A 277 9.89 -4.69 9.02
C ASP A 277 11.00 -5.75 9.08
N LEU A 278 11.56 -6.13 7.93
CA LEU A 278 12.70 -7.05 7.86
C LEU A 278 13.92 -6.49 8.63
N SER A 279 14.28 -5.24 8.36
CA SER A 279 15.47 -4.62 8.96
C SER A 279 15.28 -4.35 10.45
N LEU A 280 14.09 -3.90 10.88
CA LEU A 280 13.77 -3.72 12.29
C LEU A 280 13.83 -5.04 13.04
N THR A 281 13.33 -6.11 12.46
CA THR A 281 13.36 -7.42 13.12
C THR A 281 14.79 -7.90 13.38
N PHE A 282 15.74 -7.65 12.47
CA PHE A 282 17.15 -7.99 12.70
C PHE A 282 17.85 -6.98 13.62
N ALA A 283 17.47 -5.70 13.58
CA ALA A 283 17.96 -4.69 14.50
C ALA A 283 17.54 -4.99 15.95
N ASP A 284 16.31 -5.47 16.16
CA ASP A 284 15.80 -5.94 17.46
C ASP A 284 16.60 -7.14 17.99
N ASP A 285 17.11 -7.99 17.08
CA ASP A 285 18.05 -9.08 17.41
C ASP A 285 19.50 -8.56 17.63
N GLY A 286 19.71 -7.24 17.63
CA GLY A 286 20.99 -6.58 17.90
C GLY A 286 21.93 -6.47 16.69
N LYS A 287 21.44 -6.74 15.47
CA LYS A 287 22.25 -6.66 14.24
C LYS A 287 22.29 -5.23 13.69
N ARG A 288 23.45 -4.85 13.16
CA ARG A 288 23.59 -3.64 12.36
C ARG A 288 23.25 -3.91 10.91
N VAL A 289 22.14 -3.36 10.45
CA VAL A 289 21.57 -3.56 9.11
C VAL A 289 21.85 -2.34 8.24
N LYS A 290 22.53 -2.56 7.11
CA LYS A 290 22.70 -1.55 6.07
C LYS A 290 21.64 -1.76 4.99
N VAL A 291 20.72 -0.80 4.85
CA VAL A 291 19.70 -0.80 3.80
C VAL A 291 20.22 -0.03 2.60
N CYS A 292 20.46 -0.74 1.50
CA CYS A 292 21.10 -0.20 0.32
C CYS A 292 20.10 0.03 -0.82
N VAL A 293 20.14 1.24 -1.38
CA VAL A 293 19.39 1.59 -2.59
C VAL A 293 20.37 1.80 -3.73
N GLN A 294 19.98 1.39 -4.94
CA GLN A 294 20.78 1.64 -6.13
C GLN A 294 21.02 3.14 -6.35
N GLY A 295 22.30 3.52 -6.44
CA GLY A 295 22.72 4.89 -6.71
C GLY A 295 22.63 5.28 -8.19
N SER A 296 23.01 6.52 -8.51
CA SER A 296 23.09 6.97 -9.90
C SER A 296 24.17 6.21 -10.66
N MET A 297 23.77 5.63 -11.79
CA MET A 297 24.61 4.77 -12.63
C MET A 297 25.49 5.58 -13.60
N GLY A 298 26.61 6.12 -13.13
CA GLY A 298 27.70 6.69 -13.96
C GLY A 298 27.63 8.21 -14.26
N GLN A 299 28.51 8.69 -15.15
CA GLN A 299 28.53 10.06 -15.68
C GLN A 299 28.13 10.08 -17.17
N GLY A 300 27.10 10.86 -17.55
CA GLY A 300 26.70 11.05 -18.95
C GLY A 300 25.18 11.27 -19.16
N ALA A 301 24.76 11.47 -20.41
CA ALA A 301 23.36 11.78 -20.78
C ALA A 301 22.34 10.65 -20.54
N PHE A 302 22.82 9.43 -20.27
CA PHE A 302 22.02 8.25 -19.93
C PHE A 302 22.21 7.81 -18.47
N ALA A 303 22.92 8.60 -17.66
CA ALA A 303 23.06 8.34 -16.23
C ALA A 303 21.74 8.67 -15.53
N GLY A 304 21.04 7.63 -15.08
CA GLY A 304 19.79 7.79 -14.37
C GLY A 304 19.55 6.61 -13.43
N ILE A 305 18.96 6.91 -12.28
CA ILE A 305 18.38 5.88 -11.40
C ILE A 305 17.11 5.36 -12.11
N PRO A 306 16.84 4.05 -12.12
CA PRO A 306 15.57 3.53 -12.61
C PRO A 306 14.41 4.30 -12.00
N LEU A 307 13.43 4.72 -12.80
CA LEU A 307 12.29 5.55 -12.35
C LEU A 307 11.58 4.92 -11.14
N GLN A 308 11.54 3.59 -11.05
CA GLN A 308 10.95 2.83 -9.95
C GLN A 308 11.65 3.05 -8.60
N LEU A 309 12.93 3.44 -8.62
CA LEU A 309 13.78 3.72 -7.46
C LEU A 309 14.07 5.23 -7.32
N ALA A 310 13.45 6.08 -8.14
CA ALA A 310 13.60 7.51 -8.01
C ALA A 310 12.94 7.97 -6.69
N GLY A 311 13.74 8.56 -5.80
CA GLY A 311 13.24 9.08 -4.52
C GLY A 311 13.07 8.04 -3.40
N THR A 312 13.28 6.75 -3.64
CA THR A 312 13.19 5.72 -2.57
C THR A 312 14.16 5.98 -1.43
N ARG A 313 15.38 6.43 -1.72
CA ARG A 313 16.35 6.81 -0.67
C ARG A 313 15.79 7.87 0.28
N LYS A 314 15.20 8.95 -0.27
CA LYS A 314 14.57 10.00 0.55
C LYS A 314 13.39 9.45 1.34
N ILE A 315 12.56 8.59 0.73
CA ILE A 315 11.41 7.97 1.41
C ILE A 315 11.88 7.15 2.63
N LEU A 316 12.99 6.40 2.50
CA LEU A 316 13.56 5.64 3.62
C LEU A 316 14.12 6.57 4.71
N GLU A 317 14.76 7.67 4.34
CA GLU A 317 15.29 8.66 5.30
C GLU A 317 14.19 9.35 6.13
N PHE A 318 12.99 9.53 5.55
CA PHE A 318 11.82 10.08 6.25
C PHE A 318 10.89 9.02 6.85
N MET A 319 11.21 7.74 6.65
CA MET A 319 10.39 6.66 7.21
C MET A 319 10.58 6.60 8.72
N ASP A 320 9.51 6.28 9.42
CA ASP A 320 9.61 5.91 10.82
C ASP A 320 10.37 4.58 10.95
N TRP A 321 11.43 4.56 11.75
CA TRP A 321 12.25 3.37 12.03
C TRP A 321 12.12 2.96 13.50
N GLY A 322 10.96 3.21 14.11
CA GLY A 322 10.65 2.86 15.49
C GLY A 322 11.10 3.92 16.51
N ASP A 323 10.51 3.86 17.70
CA ASP A 323 10.57 4.92 18.72
C ASP A 323 11.90 5.00 19.48
N TYR A 324 12.80 4.02 19.34
CA TYR A 324 14.05 3.92 20.10
C TYR A 324 15.29 4.45 19.34
N GLY A 325 15.11 5.08 18.18
CA GLY A 325 16.21 5.60 17.39
C GLY A 325 17.05 4.50 16.72
N ALA A 326 16.40 3.44 16.21
CA ALA A 326 17.07 2.37 15.47
C ALA A 326 17.93 2.92 14.31
N MET A 327 17.41 3.95 13.65
CA MET A 327 18.11 4.68 12.58
C MET A 327 19.36 5.38 13.13
N GLY A 328 20.52 5.10 12.54
CA GLY A 328 21.83 5.61 12.96
C GLY A 328 22.53 4.77 14.03
N ALA A 329 21.80 3.99 14.82
CA ALA A 329 22.37 3.10 15.83
C ALA A 329 22.52 1.65 15.32
N PHE A 330 21.47 1.12 14.71
CA PHE A 330 21.39 -0.25 14.18
C PHE A 330 21.04 -0.27 12.69
N ILE A 331 20.34 0.74 12.17
CA ILE A 331 19.93 0.78 10.77
C ILE A 331 20.56 1.99 10.09
N ASN A 332 21.27 1.74 8.99
CA ASN A 332 21.88 2.79 8.17
C ASN A 332 21.42 2.65 6.72
N ILE A 333 21.22 3.78 6.05
CA ILE A 333 20.84 3.81 4.63
C ILE A 333 22.07 4.14 3.78
N GLY A 334 22.33 3.33 2.75
CA GLY A 334 23.50 3.46 1.88
C GLY A 334 23.18 3.27 0.41
N ALA A 335 24.22 3.37 -0.41
CA ALA A 335 24.16 2.94 -1.82
C ALA A 335 24.57 1.46 -1.97
N VAL A 336 24.35 0.89 -3.17
CA VAL A 336 24.94 -0.40 -3.54
C VAL A 336 26.37 -0.18 -4.00
N GLY A 337 27.34 -0.89 -3.41
CA GLY A 337 28.76 -0.84 -3.80
C GLY A 337 29.72 -1.12 -2.64
N ALA A 338 30.96 -1.49 -2.95
CA ALA A 338 31.96 -1.86 -1.94
C ALA A 338 32.29 -0.75 -0.94
N SER A 339 32.20 0.52 -1.34
CA SER A 339 32.47 1.68 -0.47
C SER A 339 31.43 1.88 0.63
N GLU A 340 30.29 1.22 0.54
CA GLU A 340 29.16 1.34 1.47
C GLU A 340 29.14 0.20 2.49
N VAL A 341 30.15 -0.67 2.46
CA VAL A 341 30.31 -1.82 3.34
C VAL A 341 31.21 -1.45 4.51
N ASP A 342 30.62 -0.97 5.61
CA ASP A 342 31.36 -0.63 6.81
C ASP A 342 31.71 -1.89 7.62
N LYS A 343 32.79 -1.84 8.41
CA LYS A 343 33.20 -2.99 9.25
C LYS A 343 32.23 -3.28 10.39
N GLU A 344 31.43 -2.28 10.77
CA GLU A 344 30.46 -2.36 11.86
C GLU A 344 29.13 -2.96 11.41
N ASP A 345 28.86 -2.99 10.10
CA ASP A 345 27.61 -3.54 9.57
C ASP A 345 27.64 -5.07 9.61
N ASP A 346 26.59 -5.70 10.14
CA ASP A 346 26.45 -7.16 10.24
C ASP A 346 25.82 -7.77 8.99
N MET A 347 24.97 -7.01 8.28
CA MET A 347 24.24 -7.48 7.11
C MET A 347 23.75 -6.36 6.19
N PHE A 348 23.42 -6.71 4.96
CA PHE A 348 23.06 -5.78 3.88
C PHE A 348 21.72 -6.18 3.25
N VAL A 349 20.80 -5.23 3.11
CA VAL A 349 19.50 -5.41 2.44
C VAL A 349 19.43 -4.50 1.22
N LEU A 350 19.45 -5.08 0.03
CA LEU A 350 19.46 -4.35 -1.24
C LEU A 350 18.04 -4.30 -1.80
N ILE A 351 17.53 -3.08 -2.00
CA ILE A 351 16.16 -2.89 -2.45
C ILE A 351 16.06 -2.86 -3.97
N ALA A 352 15.35 -3.85 -4.52
CA ALA A 352 15.02 -4.03 -5.93
C ALA A 352 16.14 -3.62 -6.89
N PRO A 353 17.37 -4.15 -6.76
CA PRO A 353 18.48 -3.80 -7.65
C PRO A 353 18.14 -4.18 -9.10
N GLN A 354 18.41 -3.28 -10.05
CA GLN A 354 18.03 -3.45 -11.45
C GLN A 354 19.17 -3.14 -12.41
N ASN A 355 19.25 -3.91 -13.50
CA ASN A 355 20.10 -3.57 -14.63
C ASN A 355 19.52 -2.37 -15.41
N ALA A 356 20.37 -1.45 -15.84
CA ALA A 356 20.00 -0.35 -16.72
C ALA A 356 20.67 -0.49 -18.09
N VAL A 357 20.13 0.19 -19.10
CA VAL A 357 20.74 0.24 -20.43
C VAL A 357 22.11 0.91 -20.33
N GLY A 358 23.17 0.16 -20.65
CA GLY A 358 24.54 0.65 -20.64
C GLY A 358 25.24 0.66 -19.28
N ASN A 359 24.56 0.29 -18.19
CA ASN A 359 25.18 0.14 -16.87
C ASN A 359 24.55 -1.03 -16.08
N CYS A 360 25.39 -1.92 -15.55
CA CYS A 360 24.95 -3.16 -14.92
C CYS A 360 25.26 -3.14 -13.42
N ILE A 361 24.21 -3.26 -12.60
CA ILE A 361 24.33 -3.24 -11.12
C ILE A 361 25.12 -4.44 -10.58
N ILE A 362 25.29 -5.49 -11.38
CA ILE A 362 25.93 -6.74 -10.99
C ILE A 362 27.37 -6.53 -10.55
N ASP A 363 28.11 -5.60 -11.17
CA ASP A 363 29.50 -5.35 -10.80
C ASP A 363 29.59 -4.66 -9.42
N ASP A 364 28.72 -3.68 -9.15
CA ASP A 364 28.61 -3.04 -7.82
C ASP A 364 28.16 -4.04 -6.76
N MET A 365 27.20 -4.91 -7.09
CA MET A 365 26.75 -5.99 -6.20
C MET A 365 27.87 -6.97 -5.90
N ARG A 366 28.67 -7.36 -6.91
CA ARG A 366 29.81 -8.26 -6.71
C ARG A 366 30.83 -7.63 -5.78
N ALA A 367 31.22 -6.39 -6.05
CA ALA A 367 32.14 -5.64 -5.21
C ALA A 367 31.62 -5.53 -3.76
N MET A 368 30.32 -5.29 -3.57
CA MET A 368 29.67 -5.28 -2.27
C MET A 368 29.69 -6.65 -1.58
N THR A 369 29.33 -7.74 -2.28
CA THR A 369 29.38 -9.08 -1.67
C THR A 369 30.79 -9.52 -1.32
N ASP A 370 31.79 -9.15 -2.14
CA ASP A 370 33.18 -9.48 -1.88
C ASP A 370 33.70 -8.71 -0.65
N ALA A 371 33.29 -7.45 -0.48
CA ALA A 371 33.58 -6.67 0.72
C ALA A 371 32.78 -7.14 1.96
N ALA A 372 31.56 -7.63 1.77
CA ALA A 372 30.73 -8.19 2.84
C ALA A 372 31.33 -9.48 3.41
N GLY A 373 31.99 -10.29 2.58
CA GLY A 373 32.58 -11.58 3.00
C GLY A 373 31.50 -12.57 3.39
N ASP A 374 31.56 -13.08 4.63
CA ASP A 374 30.57 -14.04 5.17
C ASP A 374 29.31 -13.36 5.73
N ARG A 375 29.22 -12.03 5.66
CA ARG A 375 28.04 -11.28 6.14
C ARG A 375 26.88 -11.41 5.15
N PRO A 376 25.63 -11.62 5.62
CA PRO A 376 24.49 -11.79 4.74
C PRO A 376 24.22 -10.57 3.86
N VAL A 377 24.00 -10.81 2.56
CA VAL A 377 23.53 -9.86 1.56
C VAL A 377 22.21 -10.38 1.00
N ILE A 378 21.14 -9.63 1.25
CA ILE A 378 19.76 -9.99 0.89
C ILE A 378 19.28 -9.09 -0.23
N LEU A 379 18.84 -9.67 -1.33
CA LEU A 379 18.20 -8.95 -2.44
C LEU A 379 16.69 -9.02 -2.29
N VAL A 380 16.00 -7.89 -2.27
CA VAL A 380 14.54 -7.83 -2.20
C VAL A 380 13.99 -7.43 -3.56
N ASN A 381 13.23 -8.32 -4.21
CA ASN A 381 12.66 -8.15 -5.55
C ASN A 381 13.69 -7.70 -6.63
N PRO A 382 14.83 -8.39 -6.79
CA PRO A 382 15.84 -8.04 -7.79
C PRO A 382 15.31 -8.16 -9.24
N ARG A 383 15.76 -7.27 -10.12
CA ARG A 383 15.43 -7.28 -11.56
C ARG A 383 16.70 -7.30 -12.40
N LEU A 384 17.35 -8.45 -12.42
CA LEU A 384 18.67 -8.64 -13.03
C LEU A 384 18.61 -9.22 -14.45
N LYS A 385 17.46 -9.15 -15.12
CA LYS A 385 17.35 -9.49 -16.56
C LYS A 385 18.09 -8.44 -17.39
N ASP A 386 18.63 -8.84 -18.54
CA ASP A 386 19.29 -7.88 -19.45
C ASP A 386 18.25 -6.94 -20.09
N MET A 387 18.55 -5.64 -20.08
CA MET A 387 17.81 -4.62 -20.81
C MET A 387 18.52 -4.34 -22.14
N PRO A 388 17.86 -4.48 -23.31
CA PRO A 388 18.48 -4.20 -24.59
C PRO A 388 18.85 -2.71 -24.70
N ALA A 389 20.05 -2.41 -25.21
CA ALA A 389 20.45 -1.02 -25.43
C ALA A 389 19.60 -0.35 -26.52
N SER A 390 19.42 0.97 -26.44
CA SER A 390 18.66 1.78 -27.40
C SER A 390 19.17 1.63 -28.86
N SER A 391 20.42 1.18 -29.03
CA SER A 391 21.06 0.87 -30.31
C SER A 391 20.77 -0.54 -30.83
N GLY A 392 20.03 -1.38 -30.11
CA GLY A 392 19.77 -2.78 -30.47
C GLY A 392 20.99 -3.70 -30.36
N VAL A 393 22.17 -3.18 -30.04
CA VAL A 393 23.39 -3.97 -29.89
C VAL A 393 23.43 -4.59 -28.49
N MET A 394 23.15 -5.88 -28.39
CA MET A 394 23.43 -6.66 -27.18
C MET A 394 24.95 -6.79 -27.01
N GLN A 395 25.51 -6.20 -25.96
CA GLN A 395 26.89 -6.50 -25.56
C GLN A 395 26.91 -7.92 -24.98
N THR A 396 27.36 -8.89 -25.80
CA THR A 396 27.46 -10.31 -25.43
C THR A 396 28.65 -10.62 -24.52
N MET A 397 29.66 -9.77 -24.44
CA MET A 397 30.82 -10.01 -23.56
C MET A 397 30.44 -9.83 -22.08
N GLY A 398 30.69 -10.88 -21.28
CA GLY A 398 30.46 -10.87 -19.82
C GLY A 398 29.03 -11.23 -19.37
N ARG A 399 28.08 -11.44 -20.30
CA ARG A 399 26.69 -11.77 -19.98
C ARG A 399 26.56 -13.05 -19.16
N ASP A 400 27.22 -14.12 -19.58
CA ASP A 400 27.10 -15.42 -18.91
C ASP A 400 27.65 -15.36 -17.48
N VAL A 401 28.78 -14.66 -17.29
CA VAL A 401 29.39 -14.44 -15.96
C VAL A 401 28.46 -13.63 -15.05
N ARG A 402 27.74 -12.65 -15.61
CA ARG A 402 26.76 -11.84 -14.88
C ARG A 402 25.53 -12.65 -14.47
N LEU A 403 24.99 -13.46 -15.38
CA LEU A 403 23.85 -14.34 -15.11
C LEU A 403 24.22 -15.43 -14.09
N GLN A 404 25.43 -16.00 -14.18
CA GLN A 404 25.95 -16.94 -13.19
C GLN A 404 26.08 -16.31 -11.81
N TYR A 405 26.56 -15.07 -11.74
CA TYR A 405 26.64 -14.35 -10.47
C TYR A 405 25.26 -14.06 -9.87
N ALA A 406 24.30 -13.62 -10.67
CA ALA A 406 22.91 -13.44 -10.23
C ALA A 406 22.32 -14.76 -9.70
N ALA A 407 22.60 -15.88 -10.37
CA ALA A 407 22.19 -17.21 -9.94
C ALA A 407 22.92 -17.74 -8.69
N SER A 408 23.98 -17.06 -8.21
CA SER A 408 24.68 -17.42 -6.98
C SER A 408 23.89 -17.04 -5.71
N PHE A 409 22.85 -16.22 -5.84
CA PHE A 409 21.95 -15.91 -4.75
C PHE A 409 20.94 -17.03 -4.55
N GLU A 410 20.90 -17.57 -3.33
CA GLU A 410 19.94 -18.59 -2.96
C GLU A 410 18.58 -17.94 -2.68
N THR A 411 17.53 -18.48 -3.28
CA THR A 411 16.17 -18.05 -2.97
C THR A 411 15.82 -18.47 -1.55
N CYS A 412 15.54 -17.52 -0.66
CA CYS A 412 15.02 -17.82 0.67
C CYS A 412 13.49 -17.70 0.72
N TYR A 413 12.93 -16.83 -0.12
CA TYR A 413 11.50 -16.67 -0.26
C TYR A 413 11.13 -16.38 -1.71
N SER A 414 10.09 -17.05 -2.20
CA SER A 414 9.51 -16.80 -3.51
C SER A 414 7.99 -16.90 -3.44
N PHE A 415 7.28 -15.93 -3.99
CA PHE A 415 5.84 -15.97 -4.12
C PHE A 415 5.42 -15.39 -5.47
N ARG A 416 4.62 -16.11 -6.23
CA ARG A 416 3.97 -15.57 -7.43
C ARG A 416 2.56 -16.11 -7.59
N LEU A 417 1.68 -15.26 -8.08
CA LEU A 417 0.36 -15.68 -8.53
C LEU A 417 0.46 -16.39 -9.89
N LEU A 418 -0.38 -17.39 -10.08
CA LEU A 418 -0.49 -18.15 -11.33
C LEU A 418 -1.78 -17.76 -12.04
N PHE A 419 -1.69 -17.50 -13.34
CA PHE A 419 -2.79 -17.07 -14.19
C PHE A 419 -2.85 -17.92 -15.47
N TYR A 420 -4.00 -17.88 -16.15
CA TYR A 420 -4.11 -18.46 -17.49
C TYR A 420 -3.29 -17.65 -18.51
N ALA A 421 -2.67 -18.35 -19.46
CA ALA A 421 -1.85 -17.72 -20.48
C ALA A 421 -2.58 -16.57 -21.19
N GLY A 422 -1.94 -15.41 -21.27
CA GLY A 422 -2.49 -14.20 -21.90
C GLY A 422 -3.48 -13.40 -21.05
N THR A 423 -3.71 -13.80 -19.79
CA THR A 423 -4.62 -13.08 -18.87
C THR A 423 -3.96 -12.87 -17.50
N PHE A 424 -4.32 -11.79 -16.81
CA PHE A 424 -4.00 -11.57 -15.39
C PHE A 424 -5.21 -11.79 -14.48
N TYR A 425 -6.26 -12.40 -15.02
CA TYR A 425 -7.49 -12.74 -14.31
C TYR A 425 -8.24 -13.85 -15.06
N PRO A 426 -8.85 -14.83 -14.37
CA PRO A 426 -8.83 -15.03 -12.92
C PRO A 426 -7.49 -15.60 -12.41
N ILE A 427 -7.18 -15.39 -11.13
CA ILE A 427 -6.10 -16.14 -10.46
C ILE A 427 -6.46 -17.62 -10.48
N MET A 428 -5.57 -18.43 -11.02
CA MET A 428 -5.67 -19.90 -11.07
C MET A 428 -5.10 -20.55 -9.79
N GLY A 429 -4.07 -19.94 -9.22
CA GLY A 429 -3.35 -20.49 -8.08
C GLY A 429 -2.18 -19.62 -7.67
N ALA A 430 -1.28 -20.18 -6.89
CA ALA A 430 -0.08 -19.51 -6.44
C ALA A 430 1.08 -20.51 -6.32
N LEU A 431 2.29 -20.04 -6.58
CA LEU A 431 3.52 -20.75 -6.29
C LEU A 431 4.19 -20.03 -5.13
N ARG A 432 4.49 -20.77 -4.06
CA ARG A 432 5.17 -20.26 -2.87
C ARG A 432 6.39 -21.13 -2.57
N MET A 433 7.46 -20.51 -2.13
CA MET A 433 8.58 -21.18 -1.49
C MET A 433 9.04 -20.31 -0.31
N ALA A 434 9.16 -20.92 0.86
CA ALA A 434 9.65 -20.27 2.07
C ALA A 434 10.63 -21.22 2.75
N TYR A 435 11.89 -20.82 2.84
CA TYR A 435 12.98 -21.64 3.38
C TYR A 435 12.65 -22.19 4.78
N PRO A 436 12.98 -23.46 5.08
CA PRO A 436 13.69 -24.45 4.25
C PRO A 436 12.75 -25.32 3.39
N ASN A 437 11.49 -24.92 3.23
CA ASN A 437 10.49 -25.74 2.52
C ASN A 437 10.73 -25.73 1.01
N LYS A 438 10.19 -26.77 0.37
CA LYS A 438 10.16 -26.93 -1.09
C LYS A 438 9.26 -25.88 -1.74
N TYR A 439 9.32 -25.80 -3.07
CA TYR A 439 8.36 -25.04 -3.86
C TYR A 439 7.00 -25.72 -3.81
N GLU A 440 5.99 -25.03 -3.32
CA GLU A 440 4.62 -25.49 -3.15
C GLU A 440 3.73 -24.82 -4.19
N ILE A 441 3.06 -25.63 -5.03
CA ILE A 441 2.03 -25.15 -5.96
C ILE A 441 0.68 -25.29 -5.28
N PHE A 442 -0.09 -24.21 -5.26
CA PHE A 442 -1.44 -24.18 -4.74
C PHE A 442 -2.44 -23.89 -5.86
N ARG A 443 -3.52 -24.65 -5.89
CA ARG A 443 -4.69 -24.39 -6.74
C ARG A 443 -5.68 -23.53 -5.98
N ARG A 444 -6.16 -22.46 -6.62
CA ARG A 444 -7.27 -21.68 -6.09
C ARG A 444 -8.58 -22.45 -6.32
N VAL A 445 -9.36 -22.63 -5.27
CA VAL A 445 -10.68 -23.27 -5.31
C VAL A 445 -11.69 -22.25 -4.80
N ASP A 446 -12.65 -21.88 -5.65
CA ASP A 446 -13.75 -21.01 -5.26
C ASP A 446 -14.78 -21.83 -4.45
N GLU A 447 -15.16 -21.34 -3.28
CA GLU A 447 -16.18 -21.93 -2.40
C GLU A 447 -17.38 -20.97 -2.28
N PRO A 448 -18.58 -21.45 -1.91
CA PRO A 448 -19.80 -20.61 -1.87
C PRO A 448 -19.68 -19.33 -1.02
N ASN A 449 -18.79 -19.31 -0.02
CA ASN A 449 -18.57 -18.18 0.88
C ASN A 449 -17.11 -17.65 0.86
N GLY A 450 -16.33 -17.95 -0.18
CA GLY A 450 -14.94 -17.48 -0.25
C GLY A 450 -14.09 -18.20 -1.28
N GLU A 451 -12.79 -18.22 -1.03
CA GLU A 451 -11.83 -18.98 -1.82
C GLU A 451 -10.87 -19.66 -0.87
N LYS A 452 -10.24 -20.73 -1.32
CA LYS A 452 -9.14 -21.37 -0.62
C LYS A 452 -8.04 -21.75 -1.58
N TYR A 453 -6.87 -22.02 -1.03
CA TYR A 453 -5.70 -22.48 -1.77
C TYR A 453 -5.35 -23.88 -1.29
N ASP A 454 -5.60 -24.88 -2.14
CA ASP A 454 -5.29 -26.28 -1.86
C ASP A 454 -3.90 -26.61 -2.41
N LEU A 455 -3.05 -27.22 -1.58
CA LEU A 455 -1.73 -27.69 -2.00
C LEU A 455 -1.91 -28.78 -3.07
N LEU A 456 -1.24 -28.60 -4.20
CA LEU A 456 -1.38 -29.44 -5.37
C LEU A 456 -0.11 -30.26 -5.64
N ALA A 457 1.07 -29.65 -5.52
CA ALA A 457 2.35 -30.35 -5.72
C ALA A 457 3.51 -29.65 -5.02
N GLU A 458 4.59 -30.40 -4.77
CA GLU A 458 5.83 -29.91 -4.17
C GLU A 458 7.04 -30.21 -5.08
N PHE A 459 7.95 -29.25 -5.21
CA PHE A 459 9.17 -29.37 -6.03
C PHE A 459 10.41 -28.96 -5.23
N THR A 460 11.49 -29.74 -5.36
CA THR A 460 12.76 -29.44 -4.69
C THR A 460 13.48 -28.22 -5.27
N GLY A 461 13.19 -27.87 -6.53
CA GLY A 461 13.71 -26.69 -7.20
C GLY A 461 12.58 -25.86 -7.81
N ASN A 462 12.92 -24.69 -8.35
CA ASN A 462 11.95 -23.80 -8.97
C ASN A 462 11.29 -24.49 -10.19
N PRO A 463 9.98 -24.77 -10.17
CA PRO A 463 9.32 -25.53 -11.22
C PRO A 463 9.25 -24.75 -12.54
N THR A 464 9.43 -25.47 -13.65
CA THR A 464 9.27 -24.91 -15.00
C THR A 464 7.80 -24.65 -15.33
N ALA A 465 7.53 -23.94 -16.43
CA ALA A 465 6.16 -23.73 -16.89
C ALA A 465 5.45 -25.05 -17.20
N ASP A 466 6.19 -26.03 -17.75
CA ASP A 466 5.67 -27.37 -18.05
C ASP A 466 5.37 -28.14 -16.77
N ASP A 467 6.25 -28.08 -15.75
CA ASP A 467 6.01 -28.72 -14.44
C ASP A 467 4.74 -28.18 -13.78
N ILE A 468 4.54 -26.86 -13.82
CA ILE A 468 3.34 -26.21 -13.26
C ILE A 468 2.11 -26.67 -14.04
N THR A 469 2.17 -26.66 -15.37
CA THR A 469 1.04 -27.06 -16.22
C THR A 469 0.64 -28.51 -15.95
N ASN A 470 1.61 -29.42 -15.90
CA ASN A 470 1.39 -30.83 -15.59
C ASN A 470 0.73 -30.99 -14.21
N ALA A 471 1.22 -30.28 -13.20
CA ALA A 471 0.66 -30.32 -11.86
C ALA A 471 -0.84 -29.91 -11.86
N PHE A 472 -1.24 -28.93 -12.67
CA PHE A 472 -2.64 -28.52 -12.78
C PHE A 472 -3.53 -29.51 -13.54
N VAL A 473 -2.98 -30.28 -14.48
CA VAL A 473 -3.73 -31.25 -15.30
C VAL A 473 -3.93 -32.59 -14.56
N GLY A 474 -3.02 -32.95 -13.65
CA GLY A 474 -3.04 -34.21 -12.90
C GLY A 474 -2.06 -35.20 -13.52
#